data_AF-A0A5S9MJ44-F1
#
_entry.id   AF-A0A5S9MJ44-F1
#
_cell.length_a   1.000
_cell.length_b   1.000
_cell.length_c   1.000
_cell.angle_alpha   90.00
_cell.angle_beta   90.00
_cell.angle_gamma   90.00
#
_symmetry.space_group_name_H-M   'P 1'
#
loop_
_entity.id
_entity.type
_entity.pdbx_description
1 polymer ?
#
loop_
_entity_poly.entity_id
_entity_poly.type
_entity_poly.pdbx_seq_one_letter_code
_entity_poly.pdbx_strand_id
1 'polypeptide(L)'
;MKKKKQVANSRLTPAGLKLGTGTMVNASINSLQGSIKETGRDLDVAFGAPSQYLQVNAGGNIRYTRDGSLYLQPGNNRNQVQLVTSEGYPILDENGNAIVLNANFRDISIDKNGRLTAISRDNQPNQQVNLGVVQVNNSSALVSEGDNLFSVDGTYQGALTALNGANREAIQLQQGALETSNVDMSKELTDLMTTQRSYQMNSRTITMGDQMLGLINTIR
;
A
#
# COMPACT_ATOMS: atom_id res chain seq x y z
N MET A 1 2.28 30.40 19.48
CA MET A 1 3.32 30.88 20.42
C MET A 1 3.40 30.14 21.77
N LYS A 2 2.46 29.26 22.16
CA LYS A 2 2.46 28.60 23.49
C LYS A 2 3.37 27.36 23.64
N LYS A 3 3.75 26.67 22.56
CA LYS A 3 4.61 25.46 22.62
C LYS A 3 6.10 25.73 22.90
N LYS A 4 6.62 26.94 22.60
CA LYS A 4 8.06 27.24 22.80
C LYS A 4 8.45 27.44 24.28
N LYS A 5 7.52 27.78 25.17
CA LYS A 5 7.82 28.03 26.59
C LYS A 5 7.98 26.76 27.42
N GLN A 6 7.36 25.64 27.03
CA GLN A 6 7.49 24.37 27.78
C GLN A 6 8.81 23.65 27.51
N VAL A 7 9.43 23.84 26.35
CA VAL A 7 10.73 23.22 26.01
C VAL A 7 11.91 23.94 26.70
N ALA A 8 11.71 25.16 27.19
CA ALA A 8 12.76 25.96 27.84
C ALA A 8 13.04 25.54 29.29
N ASN A 9 12.03 25.07 30.03
CA ASN A 9 12.16 24.72 31.45
C ASN A 9 12.69 23.28 31.70
N SER A 10 12.86 22.45 30.66
CA SER A 10 13.45 21.10 30.75
C SER A 10 14.82 20.99 30.08
N ARG A 11 15.55 22.10 29.88
CA ARG A 11 16.94 22.06 29.42
C ARG A 11 17.89 22.04 30.61
N LEU A 12 18.70 20.98 30.72
CA LEU A 12 19.88 20.91 31.61
C LEU A 12 21.14 21.59 31.02
N THR A 13 21.04 22.22 29.84
CA THR A 13 22.19 22.86 29.16
C THR A 13 22.19 24.40 29.30
N PRO A 14 23.32 25.02 29.70
CA PRO A 14 23.46 26.47 29.81
C PRO A 14 22.99 27.25 28.58
N ALA A 15 22.51 28.48 28.78
CA ALA A 15 22.01 29.33 27.69
C ALA A 15 23.13 29.60 26.68
N GLY A 16 22.94 29.14 25.42
CA GLY A 16 23.91 29.25 24.33
C GLY A 16 24.35 27.90 23.76
N LEU A 17 24.30 26.82 24.54
CA LEU A 17 24.61 25.47 24.06
C LEU A 17 23.33 24.79 23.54
N LYS A 18 23.33 24.46 22.25
CA LYS A 18 22.35 23.56 21.62
C LYS A 18 23.03 22.23 21.35
N LEU A 19 22.71 21.22 22.15
CA LEU A 19 23.13 19.84 21.91
C LEU A 19 21.99 19.10 21.22
N GLY A 20 22.27 18.46 20.09
CA GLY A 20 21.31 17.58 19.41
C GLY A 20 21.22 16.26 20.17
N THR A 21 20.01 15.83 20.53
CA THR A 21 19.76 14.60 21.31
C THR A 21 19.59 13.35 20.44
N GLY A 22 20.10 13.37 19.19
CA GLY A 22 20.00 12.27 18.24
C GLY A 22 18.93 12.44 17.17
N THR A 23 18.53 11.32 16.56
CA THR A 23 17.54 11.24 15.47
C THR A 23 16.50 10.17 15.78
N MET A 24 15.33 10.27 15.16
CA MET A 24 14.30 9.23 15.21
C MET A 24 14.05 8.71 13.80
N VAL A 25 13.75 7.42 13.68
CA VAL A 25 13.33 6.82 12.41
C VAL A 25 11.82 7.01 12.26
N ASN A 26 11.41 7.46 11.08
CA ASN A 26 10.02 7.45 10.67
C ASN A 26 9.95 6.86 9.26
N ALA A 27 9.10 5.85 9.07
CA ALA A 27 8.82 5.28 7.75
C ALA A 27 7.52 5.89 7.22
N SER A 28 7.55 6.37 5.98
CA SER A 28 6.37 6.92 5.32
C SER A 28 6.20 6.25 3.96
N ILE A 29 4.97 5.90 3.62
CA ILE A 29 4.62 5.28 2.34
C ILE A 29 4.45 6.39 1.30
N ASN A 30 5.13 6.23 0.16
CA ASN A 30 4.91 7.07 -1.00
C ASN A 30 3.78 6.49 -1.87
N SER A 31 2.61 7.10 -1.83
CA SER A 31 1.42 6.67 -2.60
C SER A 31 1.35 7.25 -4.01
N LEU A 32 2.45 7.82 -4.54
CA LEU A 32 2.49 8.27 -5.93
C LEU A 32 2.28 7.09 -6.88
N GLN A 33 1.49 7.32 -7.93
CA GLN A 33 1.20 6.32 -8.94
C GLN A 33 2.42 6.03 -9.82
N GLY A 34 2.65 4.75 -10.11
CA GLY A 34 3.65 4.32 -11.08
C GLY A 34 3.14 4.38 -12.52
N SER A 35 3.95 3.97 -13.49
CA SER A 35 3.50 3.94 -14.88
C SER A 35 2.51 2.79 -15.11
N ILE A 36 1.46 3.02 -15.88
CA ILE A 36 0.50 1.96 -16.26
C ILE A 36 1.04 1.25 -17.50
N LYS A 37 1.14 -0.08 -17.45
CA LYS A 37 1.57 -0.93 -18.56
C LYS A 37 0.44 -1.84 -18.99
N GLU A 38 0.10 -1.80 -20.27
CA GLU A 38 -0.87 -2.72 -20.87
C GLU A 38 -0.28 -4.14 -20.95
N THR A 39 -1.02 -5.11 -20.42
CA THR A 39 -0.66 -6.54 -20.41
C THR A 39 -1.51 -7.34 -21.40
N GLY A 40 -2.70 -6.85 -21.75
CA GLY A 40 -3.63 -7.54 -22.64
C GLY A 40 -4.38 -8.70 -21.99
N ARG A 41 -4.29 -8.87 -20.66
CA ARG A 41 -5.03 -9.89 -19.91
C ARG A 41 -6.28 -9.28 -19.27
N ASP A 42 -7.44 -9.87 -19.51
CA ASP A 42 -8.74 -9.30 -19.07
C ASP A 42 -8.88 -9.19 -17.54
N LEU A 43 -8.15 -10.00 -16.78
CA LEU A 43 -8.15 -9.97 -15.31
C LEU A 43 -7.07 -9.05 -14.72
N ASP A 44 -6.30 -8.37 -15.56
CA ASP A 44 -5.38 -7.33 -15.09
C ASP A 44 -6.09 -5.99 -15.05
N VAL A 45 -6.01 -5.32 -13.91
CA VAL A 45 -6.74 -4.08 -13.66
C VAL A 45 -5.83 -3.04 -13.05
N ALA A 46 -5.62 -1.91 -13.71
CA ALA A 46 -4.85 -0.79 -13.17
C ALA A 46 -5.79 0.33 -12.70
N PHE A 47 -5.43 0.94 -11.58
CA PHE A 47 -6.06 2.19 -11.15
C PHE A 47 -5.43 3.38 -11.88
N GLY A 48 -6.29 4.23 -12.44
CA GLY A 48 -5.92 5.51 -13.04
C GLY A 48 -5.69 6.62 -12.01
N ALA A 49 -6.15 6.45 -10.77
CA ALA A 49 -6.01 7.43 -9.70
C ALA A 49 -5.14 6.93 -8.53
N PRO A 50 -4.26 7.78 -7.95
CA PRO A 50 -3.25 7.38 -6.96
C PRO A 50 -3.77 6.97 -5.59
N SER A 51 -5.04 7.23 -5.26
CA SER A 51 -5.60 6.98 -3.93
C SER A 51 -6.60 5.83 -3.89
N GLN A 52 -6.73 5.03 -4.95
CA GLN A 52 -7.72 3.96 -5.04
C GLN A 52 -7.11 2.58 -4.77
N TYR A 53 -7.85 1.75 -4.02
CA TYR A 53 -7.44 0.40 -3.61
C TYR A 53 -8.63 -0.56 -3.68
N LEU A 54 -8.38 -1.82 -4.04
CA LEU A 54 -9.33 -2.93 -3.96
C LEU A 54 -9.44 -3.43 -2.52
N GLN A 55 -10.64 -3.82 -2.12
CA GLN A 55 -10.90 -4.52 -0.87
C GLN A 55 -10.68 -6.02 -1.04
N VAL A 56 -9.90 -6.62 -0.14
CA VAL A 56 -9.66 -8.06 -0.10
C VAL A 56 -9.86 -8.58 1.30
N ASN A 57 -10.23 -9.84 1.42
CA ASN A 57 -10.36 -10.51 2.71
C ASN A 57 -9.14 -11.39 2.96
N ALA A 58 -8.29 -10.96 3.88
CA ALA A 58 -7.16 -11.75 4.35
C ALA A 58 -7.50 -12.38 5.70
N GLY A 59 -7.91 -13.65 5.68
CA GLY A 59 -8.12 -14.43 6.90
C GLY A 59 -9.26 -13.93 7.81
N GLY A 60 -10.30 -13.30 7.25
CA GLY A 60 -11.45 -12.76 7.98
C GLY A 60 -11.37 -11.25 8.23
N ASN A 61 -10.24 -10.61 7.92
CA ASN A 61 -10.07 -9.17 8.04
C ASN A 61 -10.08 -8.50 6.66
N ILE A 62 -10.73 -7.35 6.58
CA ILE A 62 -10.67 -6.50 5.39
C ILE A 62 -9.28 -5.88 5.32
N ARG A 63 -8.65 -6.05 4.16
CA ARG A 63 -7.38 -5.44 3.76
C ARG A 63 -7.57 -4.75 2.42
N TYR A 64 -6.62 -3.90 2.09
CA TYR A 64 -6.64 -3.11 0.87
C TYR A 64 -5.43 -3.46 0.04
N THR A 65 -5.63 -3.70 -1.24
CA THR A 65 -4.54 -3.93 -2.19
C THR A 65 -4.65 -2.97 -3.36
N ARG A 66 -3.51 -2.57 -3.88
CA ARG A 66 -3.44 -1.86 -5.16
C ARG A 66 -2.99 -2.79 -6.30
N ASP A 67 -2.64 -4.03 -5.97
CA ASP A 67 -2.30 -4.99 -6.99
C ASP A 67 -3.52 -5.30 -7.88
N GLY A 68 -3.29 -5.16 -9.17
CA GLY A 68 -4.25 -5.37 -10.23
C GLY A 68 -4.24 -6.77 -10.80
N SER A 69 -3.34 -7.64 -10.34
CA SER A 69 -3.17 -8.98 -10.89
C SER A 69 -4.18 -9.96 -10.30
N LEU A 70 -5.31 -10.14 -10.99
CA LEU A 70 -6.42 -10.95 -10.49
C LEU A 70 -6.45 -12.33 -11.15
N TYR A 71 -6.90 -13.32 -10.39
CA TYR A 71 -7.02 -14.70 -10.81
C TYR A 71 -8.39 -15.26 -10.42
N LEU A 72 -8.78 -16.34 -11.09
CA LEU A 72 -10.00 -17.07 -10.78
C LEU A 72 -9.63 -18.41 -10.16
N GLN A 73 -10.15 -18.66 -8.97
CA GLN A 73 -9.98 -19.93 -8.28
C GLN A 73 -11.33 -20.65 -8.17
N PRO A 74 -11.39 -21.98 -8.31
CA PRO A 74 -12.61 -22.74 -8.01
C PRO A 74 -13.04 -22.47 -6.57
N GLY A 75 -14.27 -21.99 -6.38
CA GLY A 75 -14.84 -21.77 -5.07
C GLY A 75 -15.26 -23.09 -4.39
N ASN A 76 -15.87 -22.99 -3.21
CA ASN A 76 -16.36 -24.15 -2.44
C ASN A 76 -17.38 -25.01 -3.22
N ASN A 77 -18.04 -24.45 -4.23
CA ASN A 77 -18.98 -25.14 -5.10
C ASN A 77 -18.34 -25.43 -6.46
N ARG A 78 -18.51 -26.64 -6.99
CA ARG A 78 -17.95 -27.10 -8.29
C ARG A 78 -18.31 -26.24 -9.51
N ASN A 79 -19.32 -25.37 -9.39
CA ASN A 79 -19.80 -24.53 -10.48
C ASN A 79 -19.64 -23.02 -10.21
N GLN A 80 -18.81 -22.66 -9.22
CA GLN A 80 -18.53 -21.27 -8.87
C GLN A 80 -17.02 -21.03 -8.91
N VAL A 81 -16.62 -19.88 -9.45
CA VAL A 81 -15.26 -19.39 -9.40
C VAL A 81 -15.23 -18.13 -8.56
N GLN A 82 -14.17 -17.92 -7.81
CA GLN A 82 -13.97 -16.78 -6.94
C GLN A 82 -12.84 -15.93 -7.48
N LEU A 83 -13.00 -14.62 -7.43
CA LEU A 83 -11.97 -13.67 -7.82
C LEU A 83 -10.97 -13.51 -6.66
N VAL A 84 -9.71 -13.81 -6.92
CA VAL A 84 -8.63 -13.79 -5.92
C VAL A 84 -7.44 -12.99 -6.43
N THR A 85 -6.60 -12.50 -5.51
CA THR A 85 -5.29 -11.90 -5.84
C THR A 85 -4.27 -12.98 -6.20
N SER A 86 -3.06 -12.56 -6.58
CA SER A 86 -1.94 -13.47 -6.88
C SER A 86 -1.60 -14.43 -5.72
N GLU A 87 -1.85 -13.99 -4.50
CA GLU A 87 -1.62 -14.72 -3.25
C GLU A 87 -2.83 -15.58 -2.82
N GLY A 88 -3.93 -15.53 -3.57
CA GLY A 88 -5.14 -16.29 -3.28
C GLY A 88 -6.12 -15.60 -2.32
N TYR A 89 -5.91 -14.32 -2.01
CA TYR A 89 -6.86 -13.58 -1.17
C TYR A 89 -8.12 -13.21 -1.95
N PRO A 90 -9.32 -13.53 -1.47
CA PRO A 90 -10.54 -13.21 -2.17
C PRO A 90 -10.86 -11.72 -2.16
N ILE A 91 -11.25 -11.21 -3.34
CA ILE A 91 -11.66 -9.82 -3.53
C ILE A 91 -13.10 -9.65 -3.07
N LEU A 92 -13.35 -8.52 -2.41
CA LEU A 92 -14.64 -8.17 -1.86
C LEU A 92 -15.44 -7.27 -2.81
N ASP A 93 -16.75 -7.42 -2.78
CA ASP A 93 -17.71 -6.53 -3.40
C ASP A 93 -17.93 -5.26 -2.57
N GLU A 94 -18.78 -4.36 -3.07
CA GLU A 94 -19.16 -3.12 -2.37
C GLU A 94 -19.81 -3.33 -0.99
N ASN A 95 -20.33 -4.53 -0.72
CA ASN A 95 -20.98 -4.92 0.54
C ASN A 95 -20.03 -5.69 1.47
N GLY A 96 -18.77 -5.89 1.09
CA GLY A 96 -17.78 -6.64 1.86
C GLY A 96 -17.86 -8.17 1.71
N ASN A 97 -18.63 -8.70 0.74
CA ASN A 97 -18.74 -10.11 0.46
C ASN A 97 -17.78 -10.54 -0.63
N ALA A 98 -17.28 -11.78 -0.57
CA ALA A 98 -16.41 -12.29 -1.62
C ALA A 98 -17.12 -12.38 -2.98
N ILE A 99 -16.42 -11.96 -4.03
CA ILE A 99 -16.93 -12.01 -5.40
C ILE A 99 -16.84 -13.44 -5.94
N VAL A 100 -18.01 -14.07 -6.06
CA VAL A 100 -18.17 -15.38 -6.68
C VAL A 100 -18.95 -15.26 -7.99
N LEU A 101 -18.41 -15.82 -9.06
CA LEU A 101 -19.00 -15.86 -10.39
C LEU A 101 -19.39 -17.31 -10.72
N ASN A 102 -20.45 -17.49 -11.49
CA ASN A 102 -20.78 -18.80 -12.03
C ASN A 102 -19.69 -19.24 -13.04
N ALA A 103 -19.21 -20.49 -12.96
CA ALA A 103 -18.16 -21.02 -13.85
C ALA A 103 -18.55 -21.03 -15.35
N ASN A 104 -19.84 -20.93 -15.67
CA ASN A 104 -20.36 -20.92 -17.05
C ASN A 104 -20.32 -19.52 -17.70
N PHE A 105 -19.15 -18.89 -17.76
CA PHE A 105 -18.92 -17.64 -18.48
C PHE A 105 -18.06 -17.84 -19.73
N ARG A 106 -18.26 -16.98 -20.72
CA ARG A 106 -17.47 -16.88 -21.95
C ARG A 106 -16.33 -15.89 -21.78
N ASP A 107 -16.65 -14.76 -21.16
CA ASP A 107 -15.79 -13.58 -21.15
C ASP A 107 -16.06 -12.72 -19.90
N ILE A 108 -15.07 -11.95 -19.46
CA ILE A 108 -15.13 -11.07 -18.28
C ILE A 108 -14.70 -9.68 -18.70
N SER A 109 -15.60 -8.71 -18.53
CA SER A 109 -15.33 -7.30 -18.78
C SER A 109 -15.39 -6.53 -17.47
N ILE A 110 -14.45 -5.61 -17.25
CA ILE A 110 -14.44 -4.73 -16.08
C ILE A 110 -14.55 -3.28 -16.57
N ASP A 111 -15.67 -2.64 -16.25
CA ASP A 111 -15.92 -1.25 -16.60
C ASP A 111 -15.04 -0.29 -15.79
N LYS A 112 -14.85 0.93 -16.30
CA LYS A 112 -14.06 1.99 -15.63
C LYS A 112 -14.55 2.33 -14.23
N ASN A 113 -15.84 2.13 -13.97
CA ASN A 113 -16.48 2.34 -12.66
C ASN A 113 -16.35 1.12 -11.71
N GLY A 114 -15.53 0.14 -12.07
CA GLY A 114 -15.29 -1.09 -11.29
C GLY A 114 -16.47 -2.06 -11.29
N ARG A 115 -17.37 -1.98 -12.26
CA ARG A 115 -18.41 -3.00 -12.45
C ARG A 115 -17.84 -4.15 -13.28
N LEU A 116 -17.75 -5.31 -12.67
CA LEU A 116 -17.38 -6.56 -13.30
C LEU A 116 -18.62 -7.19 -13.93
N THR A 117 -18.54 -7.51 -15.22
CA THR A 117 -19.59 -8.20 -15.98
C THR A 117 -19.03 -9.51 -16.53
N ALA A 118 -19.54 -10.63 -16.03
CA ALA A 118 -19.27 -11.94 -16.60
C ALA A 118 -20.35 -12.27 -17.64
N ILE A 119 -19.94 -12.43 -18.90
CA ILE A 119 -20.82 -12.72 -20.03
C ILE A 119 -21.06 -14.23 -20.05
N SER A 120 -22.32 -14.67 -19.92
CA SER A 120 -22.63 -16.10 -19.90
C SER A 120 -22.54 -16.75 -21.28
N ARG A 121 -22.26 -18.06 -21.33
CA ARG A 121 -22.23 -18.84 -22.57
C ARG A 121 -23.62 -19.17 -23.13
N ASP A 122 -24.63 -19.31 -22.27
CA ASP A 122 -25.89 -20.00 -22.62
C ASP A 122 -27.12 -19.07 -22.69
N ASN A 123 -26.99 -17.86 -23.24
CA ASN A 123 -28.08 -16.86 -23.31
C ASN A 123 -28.74 -16.56 -21.93
N GLN A 124 -28.08 -16.95 -20.84
CA GLN A 124 -28.43 -16.64 -19.46
C GLN A 124 -28.11 -15.18 -19.17
N PRO A 125 -28.79 -14.55 -18.18
CA PRO A 125 -28.47 -13.19 -17.79
C PRO A 125 -27.00 -13.09 -17.38
N ASN A 126 -26.32 -12.06 -17.90
CA ASN A 126 -24.95 -11.74 -17.52
C ASN A 126 -24.90 -11.45 -16.01
N GLN A 127 -23.89 -12.00 -15.35
CA GLN A 127 -23.68 -11.72 -13.93
C GLN A 127 -22.91 -10.42 -13.80
N GLN A 128 -23.49 -9.45 -13.09
CA GLN A 128 -22.86 -8.17 -12.80
C GLN A 128 -22.55 -8.08 -11.31
N VAL A 129 -21.31 -7.75 -10.97
CA VAL A 129 -20.85 -7.56 -9.60
C VAL A 129 -20.03 -6.29 -9.52
N ASN A 130 -20.24 -5.53 -8.46
CA ASN A 130 -19.55 -4.28 -8.20
C ASN A 130 -18.31 -4.55 -7.35
N LEU A 131 -17.11 -4.23 -7.86
CA LEU A 131 -15.88 -4.32 -7.08
C LEU A 131 -15.94 -3.36 -5.88
N GLY A 132 -15.49 -3.83 -4.71
CA GLY A 132 -15.29 -3.02 -3.53
C GLY A 132 -14.02 -2.19 -3.68
N VAL A 133 -14.17 -0.93 -4.10
CA VAL A 133 -13.06 0.02 -4.25
C VAL A 133 -13.17 1.07 -3.15
N VAL A 134 -12.05 1.36 -2.50
CA VAL A 134 -11.94 2.45 -1.53
C VAL A 134 -10.95 3.49 -2.00
N GLN A 135 -11.22 4.74 -1.63
CA GLN A 135 -10.28 5.84 -1.75
C GLN A 135 -9.63 6.12 -0.39
N VAL A 136 -8.30 6.12 -0.34
CA VAL A 136 -7.53 6.52 0.83
C VAL A 136 -7.31 8.03 0.79
N ASN A 137 -7.91 8.75 1.73
CA ASN A 137 -7.73 10.20 1.85
C ASN A 137 -6.42 10.55 2.55
N ASN A 138 -5.93 9.67 3.43
CA ASN A 138 -4.71 9.86 4.19
C ASN A 138 -3.81 8.62 4.09
N SER A 139 -2.78 8.71 3.25
CA SER A 139 -1.80 7.63 3.07
C SER A 139 -0.99 7.32 4.34
N SER A 140 -0.90 8.25 5.30
CA SER A 140 -0.17 8.03 6.55
C SER A 140 -0.92 7.11 7.51
N ALA A 141 -2.21 6.86 7.26
CA ALA A 141 -3.01 5.90 8.02
C ALA A 141 -2.86 4.46 7.51
N LEU A 142 -2.25 4.28 6.33
CA LEU A 142 -1.99 2.96 5.77
C LEU A 142 -0.77 2.33 6.45
N VAL A 143 -0.94 1.09 6.86
CA VAL A 143 0.12 0.23 7.37
C VAL A 143 0.28 -0.91 6.38
N SER A 144 1.49 -1.07 5.83
CA SER A 144 1.77 -2.21 4.94
C SER A 144 1.94 -3.48 5.77
N GLU A 145 1.21 -4.54 5.42
CA GLU A 145 1.28 -5.84 6.08
C GLU A 145 2.09 -6.88 5.28
N GLY A 146 2.71 -6.47 4.16
CA GLY A 146 3.35 -7.36 3.20
C GLY A 146 2.42 -7.73 2.04
N ASP A 147 2.94 -8.43 1.03
CA ASP A 147 2.15 -8.94 -0.12
C ASP A 147 1.26 -7.90 -0.82
N ASN A 148 1.72 -6.63 -0.89
CA ASN A 148 0.95 -5.49 -1.39
C ASN A 148 -0.39 -5.24 -0.64
N LEU A 149 -0.55 -5.82 0.55
CA LEU A 149 -1.66 -5.58 1.45
C LEU A 149 -1.39 -4.39 2.36
N PHE A 150 -2.43 -3.60 2.55
CA PHE A 150 -2.48 -2.48 3.46
C PHE A 150 -3.64 -2.69 4.43
N SER A 151 -3.38 -2.46 5.72
CA SER A 151 -4.41 -2.22 6.71
C SER A 151 -4.50 -0.73 7.01
N VAL A 152 -5.59 -0.31 7.62
CA VAL A 152 -5.77 1.06 8.08
C VAL A 152 -5.86 1.05 9.59
N ASP A 153 -5.04 1.89 10.21
CA ASP A 153 -5.10 2.11 11.64
C ASP A 153 -6.41 2.84 11.98
N GLY A 154 -7.24 2.19 12.81
CA GLY A 154 -8.55 2.69 13.25
C GLY A 154 -8.49 4.00 14.05
N THR A 155 -7.29 4.45 14.43
CA THR A 155 -7.06 5.76 15.03
C THR A 155 -7.43 6.91 14.07
N TYR A 156 -7.34 6.69 12.76
CA TYR A 156 -7.66 7.69 11.74
C TYR A 156 -9.10 7.53 11.20
N GLN A 157 -10.07 8.05 11.95
CA GLN A 157 -11.47 8.15 11.51
C GLN A 157 -11.55 8.88 10.15
N GLY A 158 -12.21 8.27 9.15
CA GLY A 158 -12.38 8.86 7.81
C GLY A 158 -11.15 8.79 6.90
N ALA A 159 -10.12 8.00 7.25
CA ALA A 159 -8.98 7.76 6.37
C ALA A 159 -9.35 7.10 5.03
N LEU A 160 -10.50 6.42 5.00
CA LEU A 160 -11.02 5.69 3.85
C LEU A 160 -12.42 6.20 3.48
N THR A 161 -12.65 6.37 2.19
CA THR A 161 -13.97 6.60 1.60
C THR A 161 -14.31 5.42 0.70
N ALA A 162 -15.37 4.67 0.99
CA ALA A 162 -15.85 3.65 0.06
C ALA A 162 -16.46 4.31 -1.18
N LEU A 163 -15.99 3.92 -2.37
CA LEU A 163 -16.50 4.41 -3.64
C LEU A 163 -17.64 3.51 -4.11
N ASN A 164 -18.78 3.61 -3.41
CA ASN A 164 -19.98 2.81 -3.68
C ASN A 164 -21.13 3.68 -4.24
N GLY A 165 -22.11 3.04 -4.90
CA GLY A 165 -23.28 3.73 -5.44
C GLY A 165 -22.93 4.88 -6.41
N ALA A 166 -23.41 6.09 -6.13
CA ALA A 166 -23.17 7.27 -6.96
C ALA A 166 -21.69 7.73 -7.00
N ASN A 167 -20.89 7.39 -5.98
CA ASN A 167 -19.48 7.77 -5.91
C ASN A 167 -18.58 6.90 -6.82
N ARG A 168 -19.13 5.87 -7.47
CA ARG A 168 -18.40 4.99 -8.38
C ARG A 168 -17.90 5.69 -9.65
N GLU A 169 -18.52 6.79 -10.04
CA GLU A 169 -18.06 7.62 -11.16
C GLU A 169 -16.67 8.23 -10.92
N ALA A 170 -16.23 8.29 -9.66
CA ALA A 170 -14.86 8.70 -9.31
C ALA A 170 -13.83 7.57 -9.52
N ILE A 171 -14.28 6.31 -9.63
CA ILE A 171 -13.40 5.17 -9.92
C ILE A 171 -12.89 5.30 -11.36
N GLN A 172 -11.58 5.13 -11.52
CA GLN A 172 -10.95 5.11 -12.83
C GLN A 172 -10.16 3.82 -12.93
N LEU A 173 -10.83 2.76 -13.40
CA LEU A 173 -10.19 1.48 -13.67
C LEU A 173 -9.91 1.32 -15.16
N GLN A 174 -8.74 0.75 -15.46
CA GLN A 174 -8.34 0.34 -16.80
C GLN A 174 -8.12 -1.17 -16.79
N GLN A 175 -8.98 -1.90 -17.50
CA GLN A 175 -8.82 -3.32 -17.76
C GLN A 175 -7.68 -3.58 -18.74
N GLY A 176 -7.01 -4.72 -18.62
CA GLY A 176 -5.93 -5.13 -19.51
C GLY A 176 -4.59 -4.46 -19.21
N ALA A 177 -4.46 -3.85 -18.03
CA ALA A 177 -3.26 -3.12 -17.64
C ALA A 177 -2.89 -3.36 -16.18
N LEU A 178 -1.60 -3.25 -15.87
CA LEU A 178 -1.07 -3.29 -14.52
C LEU A 178 -0.31 -2.01 -14.20
N GLU A 179 -0.41 -1.57 -12.96
CA GLU A 179 0.43 -0.49 -12.44
C GLU A 179 1.83 -1.04 -12.14
N THR A 180 2.85 -0.37 -12.67
CA THR A 180 4.26 -0.70 -12.39
C THR A 180 4.74 0.02 -11.13
N SER A 181 5.83 -0.48 -10.54
CA SER A 181 6.43 0.18 -9.39
C SER A 181 6.89 1.61 -9.75
N ASN A 182 6.66 2.55 -8.82
CA ASN A 182 7.16 3.92 -8.91
C ASN A 182 8.63 4.07 -8.47
N VAL A 183 9.30 2.95 -8.21
CA VAL A 183 10.66 2.89 -7.66
C VAL A 183 11.70 2.92 -8.78
N ASP A 184 12.63 3.86 -8.69
CA ASP A 184 13.81 3.92 -9.57
C ASP A 184 14.99 3.18 -8.91
N MET A 185 15.33 2.02 -9.46
CA MET A 185 16.42 1.18 -8.96
C MET A 185 17.76 1.91 -8.88
N SER A 186 18.05 2.82 -9.81
CA SER A 186 19.34 3.55 -9.82
C SER A 186 19.44 4.50 -8.64
N LYS A 187 18.31 5.17 -8.33
CA LYS A 187 18.18 6.04 -7.17
C LYS A 187 18.27 5.25 -5.87
N GLU A 188 17.52 4.15 -5.75
CA GLU A 188 17.52 3.33 -4.54
C GLU A 188 18.92 2.73 -4.24
N LEU A 189 19.65 2.29 -5.26
CA LEU A 189 21.04 1.81 -5.08
C LEU A 189 21.99 2.92 -4.62
N THR A 190 21.78 4.14 -5.11
CA THR A 190 22.56 5.31 -4.67
C THR A 190 22.25 5.66 -3.22
N ASP A 191 20.97 5.64 -2.83
CA ASP A 191 20.52 5.88 -1.46
C ASP A 191 21.00 4.78 -0.49
N LEU A 192 21.06 3.52 -0.94
CA LEU A 192 21.69 2.44 -0.18
C LEU A 192 23.20 2.68 0.01
N MET A 193 23.92 3.07 -1.04
CA MET A 193 25.35 3.35 -0.97
C MET A 193 25.66 4.54 -0.05
N THR A 194 24.85 5.60 -0.09
CA THR A 194 25.01 6.75 0.82
C THR A 194 24.69 6.37 2.27
N THR A 195 23.67 5.53 2.49
CA THR A 195 23.32 4.98 3.81
C THR A 195 24.45 4.11 4.35
N GLN A 196 25.03 3.22 3.54
CA GLN A 196 26.17 2.37 3.91
C GLN A 196 27.40 3.21 4.26
N ARG A 197 27.71 4.26 3.48
CA ARG A 197 28.80 5.21 3.79
C ARG A 197 28.54 5.96 5.09
N SER A 198 27.31 6.40 5.34
CA SER A 198 26.94 7.07 6.58
C SER A 198 27.09 6.15 7.79
N TYR A 199 26.70 4.87 7.67
CA TYR A 199 26.93 3.86 8.69
C TYR A 199 28.42 3.63 8.96
N GLN A 200 29.25 3.52 7.91
CA GLN A 200 30.70 3.40 8.04
C GLN A 200 31.32 4.62 8.72
N MET A 201 30.88 5.84 8.38
CA MET A 201 31.32 7.06 9.04
C MET A 201 30.94 7.07 10.53
N ASN A 202 29.70 6.68 10.86
CA ASN A 202 29.25 6.59 12.25
C ASN A 202 30.06 5.56 13.04
N SER A 203 30.34 4.39 12.46
CA SER A 203 31.20 3.37 13.09
C SER A 203 32.62 3.88 13.31
N ARG A 204 33.19 4.61 12.35
CA ARG A 204 34.53 5.19 12.46
C ARG A 204 34.60 6.26 13.56
N THR A 205 33.55 7.06 13.75
CA THR A 205 33.42 8.02 14.86
C THR A 205 33.40 7.31 16.21
N ILE A 206 32.71 6.17 16.34
CA ILE A 206 32.71 5.36 17.56
C ILE A 206 34.13 4.86 17.85
N THR A 207 34.82 4.30 16.85
CA THR A 207 36.20 3.83 17.01
C THR A 207 37.16 4.95 17.41
N MET A 208 37.01 6.15 16.84
CA MET A 208 37.80 7.32 17.25
C MET A 208 37.52 7.73 18.70
N GLY A 209 36.26 7.64 19.13
CA GLY A 209 35.88 7.83 20.54
C GLY A 209 36.57 6.83 21.46
N ASP A 210 36.53 5.54 21.11
CA ASP A 210 37.19 4.47 21.87
C ASP A 210 38.71 4.67 21.95
N GLN A 211 39.34 5.11 20.84
CA GLN A 211 40.76 5.44 20.81
C GLN A 211 41.11 6.61 21.75
N MET A 212 40.30 7.69 21.75
CA MET A 212 40.50 8.81 22.66
C MET A 212 40.32 8.40 24.13
N LEU A 213 39.32 7.58 24.45
CA LEU A 213 39.12 7.03 25.79
C LEU A 213 40.30 6.14 26.23
N GLY A 214 40.83 5.33 25.31
CA GLY A 214 42.04 4.55 25.54
C GLY A 214 43.25 5.41 25.87
N LEU A 215 43.47 6.48 25.11
CA LEU A 215 44.57 7.43 25.35
C LEU A 215 44.47 8.09 26.73
N ILE A 216 43.27 8.52 27.14
CA ILE A 216 43.03 9.11 28.47
C ILE A 216 43.43 8.12 29.58
N ASN A 217 43.07 6.84 29.45
CA ASN A 217 43.45 5.81 30.43
C ASN A 217 44.96 5.53 30.50
N THR A 218 45.71 5.83 29.45
CA THR A 218 47.17 5.61 29.39
C THR A 218 48.00 6.80 29.88
N ILE A 219 47.39 7.99 30.02
CA ILE A 219 48.05 9.15 30.62
C ILE A 219 48.00 8.96 32.14
N ARG A 220 49.16 8.63 32.73
CA ARG A 220 49.35 8.47 34.17
C ARG A 220 50.27 9.56 34.71
#